data_AF-A0A4V3XAQ3-F1
#
_entry.id   AF-A0A4V3XAQ3-F1
#
_cell.length_a   1.000
_cell.length_b   1.000
_cell.length_c   1.000
_cell.angle_alpha   90.00
_cell.angle_beta   90.00
_cell.angle_gamma   90.00
#
_symmetry.space_group_name_H-M   'P 1'
#
loop_
_entity.id
_entity.type
_entity.pdbx_description
1 polymer ?
#
loop_
_entity_poly.entity_id
_entity_poly.type
_entity_poly.pdbx_seq_one_letter_code
_entity_poly.pdbx_strand_id
1 'polypeptide(L)'
;MLCGNRFSLPGSPSTCALDASITPLPSIFLLAFLLIYVPIKLRSRRMHPSSPSPYASSSFDAYKYALPGAHVETHTGFKRWIHYTYLVLVLCLFGLRILEISRLIAAGMGVALLPFGLIAIALVVIMLTYGGIGLGMGRARGMEISLSLVMYWALSTVLESVKVARLSNYNEFYPAKGTAYPSSDWLLDNGCMLGLLVVFLFIEGIHSVTLWRSVVLSQNGESIQSGSALGIRDKNISKPTLVFGTFA
;
A
#
# COMPACT_ATOMS: atom_id res chain seq x y z
N MET A 1 15.39 29.77 -1.88
CA MET A 1 16.23 29.61 -3.10
C MET A 1 15.96 28.24 -3.68
N LEU A 2 15.40 28.14 -4.90
CA LEU A 2 14.98 26.86 -5.48
C LEU A 2 16.16 26.06 -6.08
N CYS A 3 17.17 26.70 -6.69
CA CYS A 3 18.33 26.03 -7.29
C CYS A 3 19.59 26.93 -7.38
N GLY A 4 20.07 27.53 -6.28
CA GLY A 4 21.11 28.58 -6.35
C GLY A 4 22.50 28.12 -6.83
N ASN A 5 22.93 26.91 -6.47
CA ASN A 5 24.32 26.45 -6.62
C ASN A 5 24.44 25.05 -7.27
N ARG A 6 23.52 24.66 -8.17
CA ARG A 6 23.55 23.32 -8.78
C ARG A 6 24.23 23.29 -10.14
N PHE A 7 25.07 22.29 -10.35
CA PHE A 7 25.81 22.07 -11.61
C PHE A 7 24.90 21.51 -12.71
N SER A 8 25.06 22.06 -13.92
CA SER A 8 24.42 21.56 -15.13
C SER A 8 25.32 20.51 -15.77
N LEU A 9 24.84 19.27 -15.91
CA LEU A 9 25.50 18.27 -16.75
C LEU A 9 25.02 18.46 -18.21
N PRO A 10 25.94 18.47 -19.20
CA PRO A 10 25.55 18.59 -20.60
C PRO A 10 24.65 17.41 -21.03
N GLY A 11 23.52 17.71 -21.67
CA GLY A 11 22.58 16.71 -22.20
C GLY A 11 21.57 16.14 -21.19
N SER A 12 21.35 16.78 -20.03
CA SER A 12 20.37 16.33 -19.03
C SER A 12 19.67 17.51 -18.35
N PRO A 13 18.40 17.36 -17.88
CA PRO A 13 17.87 18.27 -16.87
C PRO A 13 18.84 18.38 -15.70
N SER A 14 19.02 19.59 -15.17
CA SER A 14 19.86 19.83 -13.99
C SER A 14 19.38 18.93 -12.85
N THR A 15 20.29 18.51 -11.96
CA THR A 15 19.92 17.68 -10.80
C THR A 15 18.81 18.34 -9.98
N CYS A 16 18.71 19.67 -10.02
CA CYS A 16 17.62 20.42 -9.41
C CYS A 16 16.27 20.22 -10.12
N ALA A 17 16.23 20.22 -11.45
CA ALA A 17 15.00 19.93 -12.19
C ALA A 17 14.52 18.50 -11.88
N LEU A 18 15.44 17.55 -11.78
CA LEU A 18 15.10 16.16 -11.44
C LEU A 18 14.49 16.06 -10.02
N ASP A 19 15.11 16.68 -9.02
CA ASP A 19 14.61 16.71 -7.64
C ASP A 19 13.33 17.56 -7.46
N ALA A 20 13.13 18.57 -8.29
CA ALA A 20 12.00 19.49 -8.19
C ALA A 20 10.75 18.97 -8.92
N SER A 21 10.90 18.43 -10.13
CA SER A 21 9.75 18.11 -10.98
C SER A 21 9.51 16.63 -11.17
N ILE A 22 10.54 15.79 -11.14
CA ILE A 22 10.43 14.38 -11.50
C ILE A 22 10.25 13.51 -10.25
N THR A 23 11.20 13.58 -9.31
CA THR A 23 11.19 12.76 -8.09
C THR A 23 9.89 12.85 -7.25
N PRO A 24 9.22 14.01 -7.10
CA PRO A 24 7.98 14.07 -6.31
C PRO A 24 6.73 13.61 -7.05
N LEU A 25 6.76 13.31 -8.37
CA LEU A 25 5.57 12.92 -9.13
C LEU A 25 4.80 11.73 -8.54
N PRO A 26 5.45 10.62 -8.12
CA PRO A 26 4.74 9.48 -7.53
C PRO A 26 3.99 9.89 -6.25
N SER A 27 4.61 10.76 -5.44
CA SER A 27 4.04 11.30 -4.21
C SER A 27 2.82 12.18 -4.50
N ILE A 28 2.89 13.03 -5.54
CA ILE A 28 1.78 13.89 -5.96
C ILE A 28 0.59 13.04 -6.45
N PHE A 29 0.85 12.01 -7.27
CA PHE A 29 -0.21 11.10 -7.74
C PHE A 29 -0.86 10.33 -6.60
N LEU A 30 -0.07 9.81 -5.66
CA LEU A 30 -0.59 9.11 -4.49
C LEU A 30 -1.45 10.05 -3.63
N LEU A 31 -0.98 11.27 -3.38
CA LEU A 31 -1.72 12.30 -2.64
C LEU A 31 -3.06 12.64 -3.30
N ALA A 32 -3.03 12.92 -4.60
CA ALA A 32 -4.25 13.23 -5.37
C ALA A 32 -5.25 12.07 -5.32
N PHE A 33 -4.77 10.83 -5.49
CA PHE A 33 -5.60 9.64 -5.38
C PHE A 33 -6.24 9.51 -3.99
N LEU A 34 -5.46 9.66 -2.91
CA LEU A 34 -5.97 9.54 -1.54
C LEU A 34 -6.96 10.65 -1.19
N LEU A 35 -6.70 11.88 -1.62
CA LEU A 35 -7.59 13.02 -1.42
C LEU A 35 -8.96 12.82 -2.06
N ILE A 36 -9.04 12.08 -3.17
CA ILE A 36 -10.31 11.76 -3.84
C ILE A 36 -10.93 10.49 -3.23
N TYR A 37 -10.12 9.45 -3.03
CA TYR A 37 -10.59 8.13 -2.60
C TYR A 37 -11.18 8.13 -1.19
N VAL A 38 -10.49 8.76 -0.23
CA VAL A 38 -10.91 8.78 1.18
C VAL A 38 -12.30 9.41 1.37
N PRO A 39 -12.61 10.63 0.89
CA PRO A 39 -13.94 11.22 1.08
C PRO A 39 -15.04 10.44 0.36
N ILE A 40 -14.78 9.88 -0.82
CA ILE A 40 -15.76 9.03 -1.53
C ILE A 40 -16.11 7.81 -0.68
N LYS A 41 -15.09 7.12 -0.13
CA LYS A 41 -15.29 5.95 0.73
C LYS A 41 -16.00 6.31 2.04
N LEU A 42 -15.64 7.43 2.66
CA LEU A 42 -16.31 7.94 3.86
C LEU A 42 -17.78 8.31 3.58
N ARG A 43 -18.09 8.92 2.42
CA ARG A 43 -19.46 9.28 2.03
C ARG A 43 -20.30 8.03 1.71
N SER A 44 -19.73 7.06 1.01
CA SER A 44 -20.41 5.79 0.71
C SER A 44 -20.81 5.05 1.99
N ARG A 45 -19.93 5.03 3.01
CA ARG A 45 -20.26 4.48 4.33
C ARG A 45 -21.37 5.23 5.07
N ARG A 46 -21.49 6.55 4.88
CA ARG A 46 -22.59 7.33 5.48
C ARG A 46 -23.94 7.07 4.80
N MET A 47 -23.95 6.79 3.49
CA MET A 47 -25.19 6.60 2.72
C MET A 47 -25.77 5.19 2.85
N HIS A 48 -24.94 4.18 3.11
CA HIS A 48 -25.39 2.90 3.63
C HIS A 48 -25.08 2.84 5.12
N PRO A 49 -25.91 3.44 6.01
CA PRO A 49 -25.93 3.03 7.39
C PRO A 49 -26.33 1.56 7.35
N SER A 50 -25.33 0.70 7.31
CA SER A 50 -25.50 -0.73 7.45
C SER A 50 -26.20 -0.87 8.78
N SER A 51 -27.47 -1.28 8.75
CA SER A 51 -28.15 -1.75 9.96
C SER A 51 -27.14 -2.64 10.68
N PRO A 52 -26.83 -2.39 11.97
CA PRO A 52 -25.68 -2.99 12.64
C PRO A 52 -25.81 -4.51 12.52
N SER A 53 -25.12 -5.08 11.53
CA SER A 53 -24.98 -6.51 11.39
C SER A 53 -24.10 -6.90 12.57
N PRO A 54 -24.58 -7.73 13.51
CA PRO A 54 -23.83 -8.13 14.69
C PRO A 54 -22.52 -8.88 14.36
N TYR A 55 -22.23 -9.11 13.08
CA TYR A 55 -21.07 -9.86 12.60
C TYR A 55 -19.90 -9.00 12.08
N ALA A 56 -20.07 -7.67 11.93
CA ALA A 56 -19.02 -6.84 11.30
C ALA A 56 -17.94 -6.33 12.27
N SER A 57 -18.09 -6.48 13.58
CA SER A 57 -17.14 -5.97 14.59
C SER A 57 -16.12 -7.01 15.08
N SER A 58 -15.74 -7.97 14.23
CA SER A 58 -14.98 -9.12 14.72
C SER A 58 -14.02 -9.74 13.70
N SER A 59 -13.37 -8.95 12.85
CA SER A 59 -12.21 -9.49 12.11
C SER A 59 -10.98 -9.66 13.03
N PHE A 60 -11.03 -9.14 14.26
CA PHE A 60 -10.02 -9.36 15.30
C PHE A 60 -10.43 -10.38 16.37
N ASP A 61 -11.74 -10.60 16.61
CA ASP A 61 -12.25 -11.45 17.71
C ASP A 61 -13.05 -12.68 17.28
N ALA A 62 -13.26 -12.93 15.97
CA ALA A 62 -14.05 -14.07 15.47
C ALA A 62 -13.33 -15.43 15.62
N TYR A 63 -12.27 -15.47 16.42
CA TYR A 63 -11.56 -16.69 16.80
C TYR A 63 -12.00 -17.24 18.16
N LYS A 64 -12.83 -16.51 18.92
CA LYS A 64 -13.13 -16.89 20.31
C LYS A 64 -14.32 -17.84 20.50
N TYR A 65 -15.07 -18.16 19.44
CA TYR A 65 -16.26 -19.03 19.52
C TYR A 65 -16.34 -20.12 18.44
N ALA A 66 -15.23 -20.44 17.77
CA ALA A 66 -15.19 -21.63 16.94
C ALA A 66 -15.33 -22.87 17.85
N LEU A 67 -16.33 -23.71 17.56
CA LEU A 67 -16.60 -24.97 18.25
C LEU A 67 -15.31 -25.78 18.52
N PRO A 68 -15.19 -26.44 19.68
CA PRO A 68 -14.06 -27.31 19.99
C PRO A 68 -14.14 -28.57 19.09
N GLY A 69 -13.52 -28.52 17.92
CA GLY A 69 -13.46 -29.67 17.00
C GLY A 69 -13.11 -29.34 15.55
N ALA A 70 -13.25 -28.08 15.12
CA ALA A 70 -12.83 -27.66 13.79
C ALA A 70 -11.36 -27.22 13.82
N HIS A 71 -10.44 -28.16 13.57
CA HIS A 71 -9.02 -27.87 13.31
C HIS A 71 -8.89 -27.19 11.93
N VAL A 72 -9.43 -25.98 11.81
CA VAL A 72 -9.22 -25.13 10.65
C VAL A 72 -7.89 -24.43 10.88
N GLU A 73 -6.82 -24.99 10.31
CA GLU A 73 -5.54 -24.30 10.16
C GLU A 73 -5.73 -23.08 9.23
N THR A 74 -6.36 -22.01 9.70
CA THR A 74 -6.42 -20.72 9.01
C THR A 74 -5.14 -19.91 9.24
N HIS A 75 -4.02 -20.49 8.84
CA HIS A 75 -2.72 -19.82 8.81
C HIS A 75 -2.55 -18.94 7.55
N THR A 76 -3.54 -18.10 7.21
CA THR A 76 -3.44 -17.20 6.04
C THR A 76 -3.68 -15.73 6.38
N GLY A 77 -3.37 -15.32 7.60
CA GLY A 77 -3.18 -13.91 7.96
C GLY A 77 -1.73 -13.50 7.69
N PHE A 78 -1.53 -12.30 7.13
CA PHE A 78 -0.19 -11.72 7.01
C PHE A 78 0.48 -11.69 8.39
N LYS A 79 1.65 -12.33 8.53
CA LYS A 79 2.29 -12.49 9.85
C LYS A 79 2.56 -11.12 10.47
N ARG A 80 2.15 -10.91 11.72
CA ARG A 80 2.30 -9.62 12.45
C ARG A 80 3.73 -9.07 12.41
N TRP A 81 4.72 -9.97 12.51
CA TRP A 81 6.13 -9.58 12.43
C TRP A 81 6.48 -8.88 11.11
N ILE A 82 5.95 -9.36 9.97
CA ILE A 82 6.21 -8.74 8.66
C ILE A 82 5.61 -7.33 8.60
N HIS A 83 4.44 -7.12 9.20
CA HIS A 83 3.85 -5.78 9.28
C HIS A 83 4.71 -4.81 10.11
N TYR A 84 5.21 -5.25 11.28
CA TYR A 84 6.12 -4.43 12.09
C TYR A 84 7.45 -4.16 11.39
N THR A 85 8.04 -5.18 10.74
CA THR A 85 9.26 -5.00 9.94
C THR A 85 9.02 -4.00 8.82
N TYR A 86 7.91 -4.10 8.10
CA TYR A 86 7.55 -3.15 7.04
C TYR A 86 7.38 -1.73 7.58
N LEU A 87 6.67 -1.55 8.71
CA LEU A 87 6.52 -0.26 9.36
C LEU A 87 7.87 0.36 9.75
N VAL A 88 8.76 -0.42 10.38
CA VAL A 88 10.09 0.02 10.79
C VAL A 88 10.92 0.44 9.58
N LEU A 89 10.87 -0.34 8.49
CA LEU A 89 11.57 0.02 7.25
C LEU A 89 11.01 1.31 6.64
N VAL A 90 9.69 1.51 6.60
CA VAL A 90 9.09 2.77 6.09
C VAL A 90 9.49 3.96 6.98
N LEU A 91 9.56 3.80 8.30
CA LEU A 91 10.09 4.82 9.20
C LEU A 91 11.59 5.09 8.95
N CYS A 92 12.37 4.06 8.61
CA CYS A 92 13.76 4.22 8.20
C CYS A 92 13.87 5.04 6.91
N LEU A 93 13.02 4.76 5.89
CA LEU A 93 12.95 5.57 4.67
C LEU A 93 12.59 7.04 4.97
N PHE A 94 11.63 7.26 5.89
CA PHE A 94 11.26 8.60 6.33
C PHE A 94 12.46 9.33 6.96
N GLY A 95 13.22 8.65 7.82
CA GLY A 95 14.46 9.17 8.41
C GLY A 95 15.52 9.52 7.36
N LEU A 96 15.76 8.63 6.38
CA LEU A 96 16.70 8.88 5.29
C LEU A 96 16.33 10.10 4.44
N ARG A 97 15.02 10.32 4.19
CA ARG A 97 14.55 11.53 3.49
C ARG A 97 14.77 12.81 4.30
N ILE A 98 14.60 12.77 5.63
CA ILE A 98 14.95 13.91 6.49
C ILE A 98 16.46 14.17 6.44
N LEU A 99 17.28 13.11 6.54
CA LEU A 99 18.73 13.23 6.46
C LEU A 99 19.17 13.83 5.13
N GLU A 100 18.60 13.37 4.02
CA GLU A 100 18.83 13.94 2.70
C GLU A 100 18.53 15.45 2.66
N ILE A 101 17.34 15.86 3.11
CA ILE A 101 16.94 17.27 3.14
C ILE A 101 17.90 18.09 4.03
N SER A 102 18.23 17.58 5.22
CA SER A 102 19.13 18.27 6.14
C SER A 102 20.52 18.48 5.54
N ARG A 103 21.06 17.47 4.83
CA ARG A 103 22.35 17.52 4.16
C ARG A 103 22.32 18.46 2.95
N LEU A 104 21.22 18.48 2.18
CA LEU A 104 21.02 19.44 1.08
C LEU A 104 20.95 20.89 1.57
N ILE A 105 20.34 21.14 2.74
CA ILE A 105 20.32 22.47 3.38
C ILE A 105 21.73 22.85 3.80
N ALA A 106 22.46 21.96 4.50
CA ALA A 106 23.82 22.21 4.96
C ALA A 106 24.79 22.51 3.80
N ALA A 107 24.59 21.87 2.64
CA ALA A 107 25.37 22.10 1.43
C ALA A 107 24.90 23.33 0.60
N GLY A 108 23.85 24.05 1.03
CA GLY A 108 23.31 25.20 0.30
C GLY A 108 22.75 24.86 -1.09
N MET A 109 22.41 23.59 -1.35
CA MET A 109 22.03 23.09 -2.68
C MET A 109 20.52 23.22 -2.99
N GLY A 110 19.74 23.72 -2.04
CA GLY A 110 18.30 23.89 -2.15
C GLY A 110 17.52 22.59 -1.91
N VAL A 111 16.34 22.73 -1.31
CA VAL A 111 15.47 21.61 -0.87
C VAL A 111 14.37 21.28 -1.90
N ALA A 112 14.13 22.17 -2.88
CA ALA A 112 13.13 22.01 -3.94
C ALA A 112 11.79 21.42 -3.43
N LEU A 113 11.21 20.45 -4.15
CA LEU A 113 9.96 19.77 -3.79
C LEU A 113 10.16 18.47 -2.98
N LEU A 114 11.36 18.20 -2.47
CA LEU A 114 11.60 17.04 -1.60
C LEU A 114 10.62 16.92 -0.40
N PRO A 115 10.11 18.01 0.22
CA PRO A 115 9.16 17.91 1.32
C PRO A 115 7.84 17.20 0.95
N PHE A 116 7.44 17.21 -0.33
CA PHE A 116 6.27 16.45 -0.78
C PHE A 116 6.48 14.94 -0.65
N GLY A 117 7.71 14.46 -0.84
CA GLY A 117 8.07 13.06 -0.58
C GLY A 117 7.89 12.69 0.89
N LEU A 118 8.29 13.57 1.82
CA LEU A 118 8.06 13.36 3.26
C LEU A 118 6.58 13.27 3.60
N ILE A 119 5.75 14.15 3.04
CA ILE A 119 4.30 14.15 3.28
C ILE A 119 3.68 12.83 2.79
N ALA A 120 4.05 12.36 1.60
CA ALA A 120 3.54 11.10 1.07
C ALA A 120 3.96 9.90 1.93
N ILE A 121 5.23 9.82 2.35
CA ILE A 121 5.70 8.74 3.24
C ILE A 121 4.99 8.82 4.60
N ALA A 122 4.81 10.01 5.18
CA ALA A 122 4.08 10.19 6.42
C ALA A 122 2.62 9.69 6.31
N LEU A 123 1.96 9.94 5.18
CA LEU A 123 0.64 9.39 4.92
C LEU A 123 0.65 7.87 4.78
N VAL A 124 1.66 7.29 4.13
CA VAL A 124 1.82 5.83 4.09
C VAL A 124 1.97 5.26 5.50
N VAL A 125 2.77 5.89 6.37
CA VAL A 125 2.88 5.49 7.79
C VAL A 125 1.53 5.55 8.48
N ILE A 126 0.78 6.64 8.32
CA ILE A 126 -0.58 6.79 8.90
C ILE A 126 -1.52 5.70 8.35
N MET A 127 -1.48 5.42 7.05
CA MET A 127 -2.30 4.37 6.45
C MET A 127 -1.97 2.99 7.04
N LEU A 128 -0.70 2.71 7.29
CA LEU A 128 -0.25 1.44 7.85
C LEU A 128 -0.60 1.30 9.33
N THR A 129 -0.53 2.38 10.12
CA THR A 129 -0.85 2.34 11.56
C THR A 129 -2.36 2.34 11.83
N TYR A 130 -3.15 3.05 11.04
CA TYR A 130 -4.61 3.14 11.22
C TYR A 130 -5.36 2.06 10.41
N GLY A 131 -5.11 0.79 10.76
CA GLY A 131 -5.75 -0.37 10.14
C GLY A 131 -7.28 -0.42 10.24
N GLY A 132 -7.89 0.29 11.21
CA GLY A 132 -9.34 0.31 11.44
C GLY A 132 -10.19 0.85 10.27
N ILE A 133 -9.57 1.60 9.36
CA ILE A 133 -10.26 2.18 8.17
C ILE A 133 -10.17 1.23 6.96
N GLY A 134 -9.51 0.07 7.10
CA GLY A 134 -9.21 -0.84 5.98
C GLY A 134 -8.14 -0.27 5.05
N LEU A 135 -7.19 0.50 5.61
CA LEU A 135 -6.02 1.05 4.91
C LEU A 135 -4.72 0.32 5.30
N GLY A 136 -4.70 -0.34 6.46
CA GLY A 136 -3.54 -1.08 6.96
C GLY A 136 -3.31 -2.41 6.23
N MET A 137 -2.18 -3.04 6.52
CA MET A 137 -1.76 -4.28 5.88
C MET A 137 -2.58 -5.46 6.41
N GLY A 138 -3.63 -5.86 5.69
CA GLY A 138 -4.54 -6.92 6.11
C GLY A 138 -5.64 -7.19 5.11
N ARG A 139 -6.45 -8.23 5.36
CA ARG A 139 -7.52 -8.69 4.45
C ARG A 139 -8.63 -7.65 4.24
N ALA A 140 -8.77 -6.70 5.17
CA ALA A 140 -9.69 -5.58 5.06
C ALA A 140 -9.22 -4.49 4.07
N ARG A 141 -7.98 -4.54 3.59
CA ARG A 141 -7.44 -3.59 2.61
C ARG A 141 -8.05 -3.85 1.25
N GLY A 142 -8.59 -2.81 0.63
CA GLY A 142 -9.12 -2.90 -0.74
C GLY A 142 -8.00 -3.07 -1.76
N MET A 143 -8.28 -3.77 -2.87
CA MET A 143 -7.32 -3.92 -3.98
C MET A 143 -6.84 -2.58 -4.52
N GLU A 144 -7.73 -1.58 -4.61
CA GLU A 144 -7.41 -0.24 -5.10
C GLU A 144 -6.25 0.43 -4.33
N ILE A 145 -6.27 0.31 -3.00
CA ILE A 145 -5.20 0.86 -2.14
C ILE A 145 -3.91 0.06 -2.32
N SER A 146 -4.01 -1.26 -2.40
CA SER A 146 -2.84 -2.10 -2.61
C SER A 146 -2.18 -1.80 -3.95
N LEU A 147 -2.97 -1.64 -5.01
CA LEU A 147 -2.49 -1.34 -6.35
C LEU A 147 -1.86 0.07 -6.42
N SER A 148 -2.48 1.07 -5.79
CA SER A 148 -1.91 2.42 -5.76
C SER A 148 -0.58 2.48 -5.02
N LEU A 149 -0.41 1.71 -3.94
CA LEU A 149 0.88 1.57 -3.25
C LEU A 149 1.92 0.86 -4.11
N VAL A 150 1.57 -0.21 -4.82
CA VAL A 150 2.49 -0.88 -5.76
C VAL A 150 2.95 0.08 -6.85
N MET A 151 2.02 0.84 -7.45
CA MET A 151 2.34 1.85 -8.46
C MET A 151 3.23 2.97 -7.89
N TYR A 152 2.93 3.43 -6.68
CA TYR A 152 3.74 4.43 -5.98
C TYR A 152 5.17 3.95 -5.77
N TRP A 153 5.36 2.73 -5.24
CA TRP A 153 6.70 2.17 -5.02
C TRP A 153 7.43 1.89 -6.33
N ALA A 154 6.74 1.40 -7.35
CA ALA A 154 7.32 1.13 -8.67
C ALA A 154 7.84 2.42 -9.33
N LEU A 155 7.00 3.45 -9.42
CA LEU A 155 7.37 4.73 -10.00
C LEU A 155 8.48 5.40 -9.17
N SER A 156 8.38 5.37 -7.85
CA SER A 156 9.43 5.92 -6.96
C SER A 156 10.77 5.20 -7.18
N THR A 157 10.77 3.87 -7.30
CA THR A 157 11.97 3.08 -7.58
C THR A 157 12.61 3.47 -8.92
N VAL A 158 11.80 3.61 -9.97
CA VAL A 158 12.31 3.99 -11.30
C VAL A 158 12.95 5.38 -11.25
N LEU A 159 12.26 6.37 -10.69
CA LEU A 159 12.77 7.74 -10.66
C LEU A 159 13.98 7.90 -9.72
N GLU A 160 13.97 7.23 -8.57
CA GLU A 160 15.12 7.22 -7.65
C GLU A 160 16.32 6.50 -8.29
N SER A 161 16.12 5.44 -9.08
CA SER A 161 17.22 4.78 -9.78
C SER A 161 17.88 5.66 -10.84
N VAL A 162 17.09 6.45 -11.58
CA VAL A 162 17.62 7.47 -12.50
C VAL A 162 18.43 8.52 -11.73
N LYS A 163 17.93 8.97 -10.57
CA LYS A 163 18.65 9.91 -9.70
C LYS A 163 19.99 9.34 -9.23
N VAL A 164 20.00 8.11 -8.72
CA VAL A 164 21.21 7.41 -8.25
C VAL A 164 22.20 7.22 -9.40
N ALA A 165 21.75 6.83 -10.58
CA ALA A 165 22.61 6.67 -11.76
C ALA A 165 23.27 8.01 -12.16
N ARG A 166 22.51 9.10 -12.17
CA ARG A 166 23.05 10.45 -12.44
C ARG A 166 24.05 10.88 -11.37
N LEU A 167 23.76 10.58 -10.12
CA LEU A 167 24.62 10.92 -9.00
C LEU A 167 25.92 10.11 -9.00
N SER A 168 25.87 8.86 -9.45
CA SER A 168 27.05 8.02 -9.68
C SER A 168 27.98 8.65 -10.72
N ASN A 169 27.43 9.05 -11.87
CA ASN A 169 28.20 9.74 -12.91
C ASN A 169 28.78 11.06 -12.37
N TYR A 170 28.00 11.82 -11.60
CA TYR A 170 28.49 13.05 -10.97
C TYR A 170 29.66 12.79 -10.01
N ASN A 171 29.57 11.76 -9.18
CA ASN A 171 30.64 11.37 -8.27
C ASN A 171 31.92 10.96 -9.01
N GLU A 172 31.81 10.42 -10.22
CA GLU A 172 32.95 10.06 -11.06
C GLU A 172 33.61 11.29 -11.72
N PHE A 173 32.83 12.16 -12.36
CA PHE A 173 33.37 13.28 -13.14
C PHE A 173 33.65 14.56 -12.33
N TYR A 174 32.88 14.80 -11.26
CA TYR A 174 32.96 16.02 -10.44
C TYR A 174 32.89 15.68 -8.94
N PRO A 175 33.84 14.90 -8.41
CA PRO A 175 33.79 14.47 -7.02
C PRO A 175 33.95 15.68 -6.08
N ALA A 176 32.93 15.91 -5.24
CA ALA A 176 32.94 16.98 -4.25
C ALA A 176 33.74 16.54 -2.99
N LYS A 177 35.04 16.30 -3.15
CA LYS A 177 35.92 15.91 -2.04
C LYS A 177 36.18 17.11 -1.13
N GLY A 178 36.00 16.93 0.18
CA GLY A 178 36.31 17.95 1.19
C GLY A 178 35.23 19.02 1.41
N THR A 179 34.03 18.86 0.85
CA THR A 179 32.87 19.68 1.23
C THR A 179 32.22 19.15 2.50
N ALA A 180 31.31 19.93 3.11
CA ALA A 180 30.51 19.47 4.25
C ALA A 180 29.59 18.27 3.92
N TYR A 181 29.43 17.95 2.63
CA TYR A 181 28.66 16.79 2.18
C TYR A 181 29.33 16.16 0.94
N PRO A 182 30.23 15.17 1.15
CA PRO A 182 30.93 14.50 0.07
C PRO A 182 29.97 13.83 -0.91
N SER A 183 30.32 13.83 -2.20
CA SER A 183 29.50 13.20 -3.25
C SER A 183 29.34 11.68 -3.06
N SER A 184 30.27 11.02 -2.38
CA SER A 184 30.16 9.60 -1.99
C SER A 184 29.02 9.35 -1.00
N ASP A 185 28.89 10.21 0.01
CA ASP A 185 27.87 10.09 1.05
C ASP A 185 26.49 10.39 0.47
N TRP A 186 26.45 11.35 -0.46
CA TRP A 186 25.24 11.66 -1.20
C TRP A 186 24.76 10.48 -2.04
N LEU A 187 25.68 9.81 -2.73
CA LEU A 187 25.38 8.61 -3.51
C LEU A 187 24.92 7.45 -2.60
N LEU A 188 25.58 7.25 -1.47
CA LEU A 188 25.26 6.20 -0.50
C LEU A 188 23.83 6.36 0.06
N ASP A 189 23.48 7.56 0.50
CA ASP A 189 22.15 7.86 1.07
C ASP A 189 21.04 7.57 0.05
N ASN A 190 21.21 8.04 -1.20
CA ASN A 190 20.24 7.81 -2.27
C ASN A 190 20.20 6.36 -2.71
N GLY A 191 21.35 5.67 -2.72
CA GLY A 191 21.42 4.23 -2.96
C GLY A 191 20.67 3.42 -1.90
N CYS A 192 20.80 3.80 -0.62
CA CYS A 192 20.07 3.15 0.47
C CYS A 192 18.55 3.38 0.35
N MET A 193 18.13 4.60 0.02
CA MET A 193 16.72 4.91 -0.26
C MET A 193 16.18 4.07 -1.43
N LEU A 194 16.92 3.97 -2.53
CA LEU A 194 16.55 3.12 -3.66
C LEU A 194 16.39 1.65 -3.24
N GLY A 195 17.33 1.12 -2.45
CA GLY A 195 17.25 -0.24 -1.92
C GLY A 195 15.98 -0.49 -1.11
N LEU A 196 15.59 0.44 -0.24
CA LEU A 196 14.33 0.35 0.51
C LEU A 196 13.10 0.40 -0.40
N LEU A 197 13.09 1.28 -1.41
CA LEU A 197 11.98 1.38 -2.36
C LEU A 197 11.76 0.07 -3.13
N VAL A 198 12.85 -0.60 -3.55
CA VAL A 198 12.81 -1.93 -4.18
C VAL A 198 12.21 -2.97 -3.22
N VAL A 199 12.64 -2.99 -1.96
CA VAL A 199 12.09 -3.90 -0.94
C VAL A 199 10.59 -3.67 -0.75
N PHE A 200 10.14 -2.42 -0.68
CA PHE A 200 8.71 -2.11 -0.56
C PHE A 200 7.90 -2.53 -1.77
N LEU A 201 8.44 -2.34 -2.97
CA LEU A 201 7.82 -2.80 -4.21
C LEU A 201 7.57 -4.32 -4.17
N PHE A 202 8.55 -5.10 -3.73
CA PHE A 202 8.38 -6.56 -3.62
C PHE A 202 7.37 -6.95 -2.53
N ILE A 203 7.47 -6.35 -1.34
CA ILE A 203 6.56 -6.65 -0.23
C ILE A 203 5.10 -6.33 -0.62
N GLU A 204 4.85 -5.15 -1.19
CA GLU A 204 3.51 -4.74 -1.63
C GLU A 204 3.04 -5.50 -2.87
N GLY A 205 3.93 -5.84 -3.80
CA GLY A 205 3.61 -6.65 -4.96
C GLY A 205 3.14 -8.05 -4.56
N ILE A 206 3.89 -8.73 -3.68
CA ILE A 206 3.50 -10.03 -3.14
C ILE A 206 2.15 -9.91 -2.41
N HIS A 207 1.99 -8.91 -1.55
CA HIS A 207 0.73 -8.70 -0.84
C HIS A 207 -0.44 -8.48 -1.81
N SER A 208 -0.27 -7.64 -2.82
CA SER A 208 -1.28 -7.36 -3.84
C SER A 208 -1.70 -8.63 -4.59
N VAL A 209 -0.74 -9.46 -5.00
CA VAL A 209 -1.01 -10.75 -5.66
C VAL A 209 -1.77 -11.70 -4.74
N THR A 210 -1.39 -11.79 -3.46
CA THR A 210 -2.12 -12.64 -2.49
C THR A 210 -3.55 -12.16 -2.27
N LEU A 211 -3.76 -10.85 -2.21
CA LEU A 211 -5.08 -10.24 -2.08
C LEU A 211 -5.94 -10.51 -3.32
N TRP A 212 -5.39 -10.28 -4.52
CA TRP A 212 -6.06 -10.56 -5.78
C TRP A 212 -6.51 -12.02 -5.88
N ARG A 213 -5.61 -12.96 -5.57
CA ARG A 213 -5.94 -14.40 -5.54
C ARG A 213 -7.09 -14.69 -4.59
N SER A 214 -7.13 -14.07 -3.41
CA SER A 214 -8.21 -14.27 -2.44
C SER A 214 -9.57 -13.75 -2.92
N VAL A 215 -9.58 -12.62 -3.65
CA VAL A 215 -10.79 -12.03 -4.23
C VAL A 215 -11.33 -12.92 -5.35
N VAL A 216 -10.47 -13.37 -6.27
CA VAL A 216 -10.86 -14.24 -7.40
C VAL A 216 -11.42 -15.57 -6.90
N LEU A 217 -10.78 -16.20 -5.91
CA LEU A 217 -11.29 -17.46 -5.34
C LEU A 217 -12.64 -17.30 -4.64
N SER A 218 -12.89 -16.15 -4.01
CA SER A 218 -14.18 -15.86 -3.37
C SER A 218 -15.33 -15.80 -4.38
N GLN A 219 -15.10 -15.16 -5.54
CA GLN A 219 -16.12 -15.03 -6.59
C GLN A 219 -16.49 -16.39 -7.19
N ASN A 220 -15.50 -17.27 -7.38
CA ASN A 220 -15.76 -18.60 -7.91
C ASN A 220 -16.59 -19.47 -6.94
N GLY A 221 -16.42 -19.31 -5.62
CA GLY A 221 -17.18 -20.05 -4.61
C GLY A 221 -18.67 -19.70 -4.57
N GLU A 222 -19.01 -18.41 -4.66
CA GLU A 222 -20.42 -17.94 -4.64
C GLU A 222 -21.20 -18.42 -5.87
N SER A 223 -20.55 -18.51 -7.03
CA SER A 223 -21.19 -19.00 -8.26
C SER A 223 -21.66 -20.46 -8.15
N ILE A 224 -20.93 -21.30 -7.43
CA ILE A 224 -21.25 -22.73 -7.22
C ILE A 224 -22.41 -22.89 -6.23
N GLN A 225 -22.45 -22.08 -5.17
CA GLN A 225 -23.54 -22.12 -4.18
C GLN A 225 -24.86 -21.58 -4.74
N SER A 226 -24.82 -20.51 -5.53
CA SER A 226 -26.01 -19.94 -6.16
C SER A 226 -26.64 -20.88 -7.20
N GLY A 227 -25.83 -21.66 -7.93
CA GLY A 227 -26.32 -22.70 -8.85
C GLY A 227 -26.96 -23.90 -8.14
N SER A 228 -26.54 -24.22 -6.91
CA SER A 228 -27.05 -25.36 -6.14
C SER A 228 -28.40 -25.07 -5.47
N ALA A 229 -28.67 -23.79 -5.14
CA ALA A 229 -29.92 -23.39 -4.49
C ALA A 229 -31.16 -23.39 -5.43
N LEU A 230 -30.96 -23.40 -6.76
CA LEU A 230 -32.05 -23.49 -7.73
C LEU A 230 -32.48 -24.94 -8.08
N GLY A 231 -31.80 -25.95 -7.53
CA GLY A 231 -31.99 -27.37 -7.88
C GLY A 231 -32.91 -28.19 -6.97
N ILE A 232 -33.30 -27.69 -5.79
CA ILE A 232 -34.15 -28.44 -4.84
C ILE A 232 -35.49 -27.72 -4.68
N ARG A 233 -36.29 -27.71 -5.75
CA ARG A 233 -37.74 -27.55 -5.64
C ARG A 233 -38.33 -28.95 -5.60
N ASP A 234 -38.27 -29.54 -4.40
CA ASP A 234 -38.94 -30.80 -4.10
C ASP A 234 -40.41 -30.70 -4.52
N LYS A 235 -40.76 -31.50 -5.52
CA LYS A 235 -42.15 -31.86 -5.81
C LYS A 235 -42.66 -32.66 -4.62
N ASN A 236 -43.24 -31.97 -3.64
CA ASN A 236 -44.14 -32.57 -2.67
C ASN A 236 -45.35 -33.14 -3.42
N ILE A 237 -45.23 -34.41 -3.82
CA ILE A 237 -46.31 -35.25 -4.28
C ILE A 237 -47.25 -35.46 -3.08
N SER A 238 -48.38 -34.79 -3.14
CA SER A 238 -49.53 -34.98 -2.27
C SER A 238 -49.97 -36.44 -2.29
N LYS A 239 -49.87 -37.12 -1.13
CA LYS A 239 -50.58 -38.37 -0.89
C LYS A 239 -52.05 -38.03 -0.57
N PRO A 240 -53.05 -38.63 -1.26
CA PRO A 240 -54.44 -38.46 -0.91
C PRO A 240 -54.76 -39.23 0.38
N THR A 241 -55.22 -38.50 1.39
CA THR A 241 -55.75 -39.04 2.65
C THR A 241 -57.14 -39.64 2.37
N LEU A 242 -57.24 -40.97 2.40
CA LEU A 242 -58.50 -41.71 2.34
C LEU A 242 -59.20 -41.61 3.72
N VAL A 243 -60.33 -40.91 3.74
CA VAL A 243 -61.27 -40.86 4.88
C VAL A 243 -62.16 -42.09 4.78
N PHE A 244 -62.01 -43.05 5.70
CA PHE A 244 -62.99 -44.11 5.91
C PHE A 244 -63.89 -43.70 7.08
N GLY A 245 -65.14 -43.35 6.75
CA GLY A 245 -66.21 -43.23 7.73
C GLY A 245 -66.78 -44.61 8.05
N THR A 246 -66.89 -44.93 9.33
CA THR A 246 -67.71 -46.04 9.82
C THR A 246 -68.76 -45.47 10.76
N PHE A 247 -70.01 -45.65 10.33
CA PHE A 247 -71.23 -45.53 11.11
C PHE A 247 -71.21 -46.51 12.30
N ALA A 248 -71.63 -46.03 13.46
CA ALA A 248 -72.41 -46.75 14.46
C ALA A 248 -73.17 -45.74 15.31
#